data_AF-A0A1C5NDH5-F1
#
_entry.id   AF-A0A1C5NDH5-F1
#
_cell.length_a   1.000
_cell.length_b   1.000
_cell.length_c   1.000
_cell.angle_alpha   90.00
_cell.angle_beta   90.00
_cell.angle_gamma   90.00
#
_symmetry.space_group_name_H-M   'P 1'
#
loop_
_entity.id
_entity.type
_entity.pdbx_description
1 polymer ?
#
loop_
_entity_poly.entity_id
_entity_poly.type
_entity_poly.pdbx_seq_one_letter_code
_entity_poly.pdbx_strand_id
1 'polypeptide(L)'
;MIEGPFSQLETITSKELKTMPLILHECFDLQERLAHCTQVDLKNLKIQATYNVINGSDIELIRNNLGYLLATDNHLTQTLDDLNI
;
A
#
# COMPACT_ATOMS: atom_id res chain seq x y z
N MET A 1 -1.44 -17.67 4.83
CA MET A 1 -0.60 -16.58 4.28
C MET A 1 0.57 -16.41 5.23
N ILE A 2 1.82 -16.38 4.76
CA ILE A 2 2.95 -16.07 5.67
C ILE A 2 2.84 -14.58 5.96
N GLU A 3 2.75 -14.21 7.23
CA GLU A 3 2.69 -12.80 7.60
C GLU A 3 4.00 -12.09 7.24
N GLY A 4 3.89 -10.88 6.70
CA GLY A 4 5.05 -10.05 6.36
C GLY A 4 5.76 -9.53 7.62
N PRO A 5 7.06 -9.22 7.56
CA PRO A 5 7.85 -8.72 8.70
C PRO A 5 7.28 -7.48 9.41
N PHE A 6 6.42 -6.70 8.76
CA PHE A 6 5.79 -5.52 9.34
C PHE A 6 4.45 -5.82 10.04
N SER A 7 3.91 -7.04 9.95
CA SER A 7 2.63 -7.42 10.59
C SER A 7 2.68 -7.40 12.12
N GLN A 8 3.87 -7.60 12.68
CA GLN A 8 4.11 -7.65 14.12
C GLN A 8 4.12 -6.27 14.76
N LEU A 9 4.07 -5.20 13.96
CA LEU A 9 4.06 -3.83 14.44
C LEU A 9 2.63 -3.38 14.68
N GLU A 10 2.38 -2.83 15.87
CA GLU A 10 1.09 -2.23 16.20
C GLU A 10 0.75 -1.04 15.29
N THR A 11 1.78 -0.28 14.89
CA THR A 11 1.65 0.86 13.99
C THR A 11 2.85 0.96 13.06
N ILE A 12 2.62 1.45 11.84
CA ILE A 12 3.67 1.77 10.86
C ILE A 12 3.97 3.26 10.96
N THR A 13 5.23 3.62 11.26
CA THR A 13 5.66 5.02 11.26
C THR A 13 6.29 5.39 9.92
N SER A 14 6.56 6.69 9.73
CA SER A 14 7.29 7.21 8.57
C SER A 14 8.68 6.56 8.39
N LYS A 15 9.28 6.00 9.45
CA LYS A 15 10.57 5.30 9.37
C LYS A 15 10.42 3.96 8.65
N GLU A 16 9.47 3.14 9.06
CA GLU A 16 9.21 1.83 8.44
C GLU A 16 8.69 2.03 7.02
N LEU A 17 7.76 2.97 6.84
CA LEU A 17 7.14 3.28 5.54
C LEU A 17 8.17 3.57 4.43
N LYS A 18 9.27 4.27 4.75
CA LYS A 18 10.35 4.58 3.79
C LYS A 18 11.14 3.34 3.34
N THR A 19 11.07 2.24 4.10
CA THR A 19 11.82 1.00 3.84
C THR A 19 10.95 -0.09 3.22
N MET A 20 9.64 -0.03 3.44
CA MET A 20 8.66 -0.97 2.91
C MET A 20 8.61 -0.92 1.38
N PRO A 21 8.60 -2.06 0.66
CA PRO A 21 8.31 -2.08 -0.76
C PRO A 21 6.82 -1.80 -0.98
N LEU A 22 6.47 -0.57 -1.33
CA LEU A 22 5.09 -0.11 -1.41
C LEU A 22 4.49 -0.28 -2.80
N ILE A 23 3.22 -0.65 -2.84
CA ILE A 23 2.35 -0.65 -4.01
C ILE A 23 1.38 0.52 -3.84
N LEU A 24 1.31 1.41 -4.82
CA LEU A 24 0.45 2.61 -4.79
C LEU A 24 -0.53 2.64 -5.95
N HIS A 25 -1.69 3.25 -5.75
CA HIS A 25 -2.56 3.58 -6.88
C HIS A 25 -1.93 4.72 -7.72
N GLU A 26 -2.12 4.71 -9.03
CA GLU A 26 -1.64 5.75 -9.96
C GLU A 26 -2.39 7.10 -9.85
N CYS A 27 -3.31 7.25 -8.89
CA CYS A 27 -4.11 8.46 -8.77
C CYS A 27 -3.30 9.53 -8.03
N PHE A 28 -2.93 10.60 -8.72
CA PHE A 28 -2.11 11.67 -8.18
C PHE A 28 -2.69 12.25 -6.88
N ASP A 29 -4.00 12.56 -6.86
CA ASP A 29 -4.67 13.11 -5.68
C ASP A 29 -4.59 12.16 -4.47
N LEU A 30 -4.67 10.85 -4.69
CA LEU A 30 -4.50 9.87 -3.61
C LEU A 30 -3.05 9.84 -3.12
N GLN A 31 -2.08 9.88 -4.03
CA GLN A 31 -0.68 9.91 -3.65
C GLN A 31 -0.33 11.19 -2.86
N GLU A 32 -0.87 12.36 -3.25
CA GLU A 32 -0.69 13.59 -2.46
C GLU A 32 -1.32 13.49 -1.07
N ARG A 33 -2.54 12.93 -0.98
CA ARG A 33 -3.19 12.69 0.32
C ARG A 33 -2.36 11.76 1.20
N LEU A 34 -1.83 10.69 0.63
CA LEU A 34 -0.93 9.77 1.34
C LEU A 34 0.32 10.50 1.83
N ALA A 35 0.97 11.30 0.97
CA ALA A 35 2.15 12.07 1.35
C ALA A 35 1.88 13.00 2.55
N HIS A 36 0.73 13.67 2.53
CA HIS A 36 0.26 14.53 3.61
C HIS A 36 0.01 13.73 4.90
N CYS A 37 -0.76 12.64 4.82
CA CYS A 37 -1.09 11.79 5.97
C CYS A 37 0.16 11.17 6.61
N THR A 38 1.13 10.74 5.80
CA THR A 38 2.33 10.06 6.29
C THR A 38 3.46 11.04 6.66
N GLN A 39 3.30 12.33 6.34
CA GLN A 39 4.35 13.34 6.44
C GLN A 39 5.65 12.92 5.75
N VAL A 40 5.52 12.22 4.61
CA VAL A 40 6.63 11.70 3.81
C VAL A 40 6.40 12.10 2.37
N ASP A 41 7.37 12.78 1.78
CA ASP A 41 7.40 13.02 0.34
C ASP A 41 7.47 11.68 -0.41
N LEU A 42 6.58 11.48 -1.38
CA LEU A 42 6.47 10.26 -2.19
C LEU A 42 7.81 9.84 -2.81
N LYS A 43 8.67 10.81 -3.15
CA LYS A 43 10.00 10.52 -3.72
C LYS A 43 10.93 9.75 -2.76
N ASN A 44 10.62 9.79 -1.46
CA ASN A 44 11.37 9.10 -0.41
C ASN A 44 10.76 7.73 -0.07
N LEU A 45 9.66 7.34 -0.72
CA LEU A 45 9.05 6.04 -0.56
C LEU A 45 9.64 5.05 -1.55
N LYS A 46 9.81 3.80 -1.11
CA LYS A 46 10.24 2.71 -1.99
C LYS A 46 9.03 2.16 -2.75
N ILE A 47 8.68 2.81 -3.86
CA ILE A 47 7.58 2.38 -4.72
C ILE A 47 8.05 1.20 -5.58
N GLN A 48 7.46 0.03 -5.37
CA GLN A 48 7.78 -1.21 -6.05
C GLN A 48 6.88 -1.46 -7.26
N ALA A 49 5.62 -1.01 -7.19
CA ALA A 49 4.67 -1.05 -8.29
C ALA A 49 3.62 0.05 -8.14
N THR A 50 3.03 0.45 -9.27
CA THR A 50 1.81 1.25 -9.30
C THR A 50 0.70 0.45 -9.98
N TYR A 51 -0.55 0.70 -9.57
CA TYR A 51 -1.71 0.09 -10.21
C TYR A 51 -2.77 1.13 -10.56
N ASN A 52 -3.49 0.87 -11.64
CA ASN A 52 -4.78 1.48 -11.89
C ASN A 52 -5.81 0.36 -12.03
N VAL A 53 -7.06 0.66 -11.69
CA VAL A 53 -8.17 -0.31 -11.72
C VAL A 53 -8.48 -0.78 -13.15
N ILE A 54 -7.98 -0.10 -14.18
CA ILE A 54 -8.15 -0.47 -15.59
C ILE A 54 -7.26 -1.69 -15.95
N ASN A 55 -6.13 -1.88 -15.26
CA ASN A 55 -5.13 -2.91 -15.56
C ASN A 55 -5.09 -4.10 -14.58
N GLY A 56 -5.96 -4.16 -13.57
CA GLY A 56 -6.09 -5.32 -12.68
C GLY A 56 -6.52 -4.98 -11.25
N SER A 57 -6.64 -6.01 -10.41
CA SER A 57 -6.89 -5.87 -8.98
C SER A 57 -5.58 -5.70 -8.22
N ASP A 58 -5.58 -4.75 -7.28
CA ASP A 58 -4.57 -4.58 -6.24
C ASP A 58 -4.26 -5.87 -5.46
N ILE A 59 -5.27 -6.72 -5.24
CA ILE A 59 -5.15 -8.00 -4.54
C ILE A 59 -4.17 -8.94 -5.25
N GLU A 60 -4.17 -8.99 -6.57
CA GLU A 60 -3.26 -9.86 -7.32
C GLU A 60 -1.80 -9.43 -7.15
N LEU A 61 -1.54 -8.13 -7.00
CA LEU A 61 -0.19 -7.63 -6.73
C LEU A 61 0.31 -8.06 -5.34
N ILE A 62 -0.59 -8.08 -4.36
CA ILE A 62 -0.30 -8.55 -3.00
C ILE A 62 -0.09 -10.07 -2.99
N ARG A 63 -0.97 -10.85 -3.64
CA ARG A 63 -0.88 -12.33 -3.72
C ARG A 63 0.40 -12.82 -4.38
N ASN A 64 0.88 -12.08 -5.38
CA ASN A 64 2.15 -12.38 -6.05
C ASN A 64 3.38 -11.86 -5.28
N ASN A 65 3.20 -11.42 -4.02
CA ASN A 65 4.26 -10.99 -3.11
C ASN A 65 5.12 -9.84 -3.66
N LEU A 66 4.49 -8.92 -4.41
CA LEU A 66 5.20 -7.76 -4.99
C LEU A 66 5.44 -6.64 -3.97
N GLY A 67 4.73 -6.62 -2.84
CA GLY A 67 4.92 -5.59 -1.82
C GLY A 67 3.70 -5.39 -0.92
N TYR A 68 3.67 -4.24 -0.25
CA TYR A 68 2.61 -3.81 0.66
C TYR A 68 1.76 -2.72 0.00
N LEU A 69 0.44 -2.92 -0.05
CA LEU A 69 -0.48 -1.90 -0.52
C LEU A 69 -0.57 -0.75 0.49
N LEU A 70 -0.29 0.48 0.05
CA LEU A 70 -0.58 1.68 0.82
C LEU A 70 -1.79 2.39 0.18
N ALA A 71 -2.88 2.43 0.93
CA ALA A 71 -4.14 3.04 0.53
C ALA A 71 -4.78 3.77 1.72
N THR A 72 -5.74 4.65 1.47
CA THR A 72 -6.63 5.17 2.51
C THR A 72 -7.91 4.33 2.55
N ASP A 73 -8.61 4.36 3.68
CA ASP A 73 -9.93 3.74 3.91
C ASP A 73 -10.89 3.83 2.71
N ASN A 74 -11.05 5.01 2.13
CA ASN A 74 -11.99 5.26 1.02
C ASN A 74 -11.59 4.63 -0.32
N HIS A 75 -10.37 4.11 -0.43
CA HIS A 75 -9.82 3.53 -1.66
C HIS A 75 -9.59 2.02 -1.55
N LEU A 76 -9.94 1.39 -0.43
CA LEU A 76 -10.02 -0.05 -0.33
C LEU A 76 -11.31 -0.51 -1.03
N THR A 77 -11.17 -0.98 -2.27
CA THR A 77 -12.30 -1.49 -3.08
C THR A 77 -12.98 -2.69 -2.42
N GLN A 78 -12.21 -3.46 -1.63
CA GLN A 78 -12.63 -4.53 -0.75
C GLN A 78 -11.72 -4.49 0.48
N THR A 79 -12.28 -4.67 1.67
CA THR A 79 -11.43 -4.86 2.86
C THR A 79 -10.86 -6.28 2.81
N LEU A 80 -9.68 -6.48 3.42
CA LEU A 80 -9.13 -7.84 3.54
C LEU A 80 -10.10 -8.78 4.25
N ASP A 81 -10.99 -8.27 5.11
CA ASP A 81 -12.03 -9.03 5.79
C ASP A 81 -13.13 -9.56 4.84
N ASP A 82 -13.32 -8.91 3.68
CA ASP A 82 -14.24 -9.38 2.63
C ASP A 82 -13.64 -10.52 1.80
N LEU A 83 -12.30 -10.63 1.83
CA LEU A 83 -11.57 -11.74 1.25
C LEU A 83 -11.45 -12.78 2.34
N ASN A 84 -12.21 -13.87 2.21
CA ASN A 84 -12.25 -14.99 3.14
C ASN A 84 -10.87 -15.73 3.21
N ILE A 85 -9.84 -15.07 3.78
CA ILE A 85 -8.43 -15.49 3.89
C ILE A 85 -8.04 -15.60 5.35
#